data_AF-A0A6B2FYM8-F1
#
_entry.id   AF-A0A6B2FYM8-F1
#
_cell.length_a   1.000
_cell.length_b   1.000
_cell.length_c   1.000
_cell.angle_alpha   90.00
_cell.angle_beta   90.00
_cell.angle_gamma   90.00
#
_symmetry.space_group_name_H-M   'P 1'
#
loop_
_entity.id
_entity.type
_entity.pdbx_description
1 polymer ?
#
loop_
_entity_poly.entity_id
_entity_poly.type
_entity_poly.pdbx_seq_one_letter_code
_entity_poly.pdbx_strand_id
1 'polypeptide(L)'
;NIFEKLNKQNYDTKEISEKWFTQFCKSEKSALTSLIQLILDASNSKYSLTEKKITNSAISKLIEKFGETLGENPYLFSQTTKESKIFRFNLKRFLTTIVDNYKSELIFQSEFLKNFLIWLKPLSESNVRAFRHISVSCALTISNELCNIHSNLLGILKSKPIAQKRSRQSHLDRSFAENKILIQFLKF
;
A
#
# COMPACT_ATOMS: atom_id res chain seq x y z
N ASN A 1 11.43 -14.39 9.51
CA ASN A 1 11.41 -12.95 9.14
C ASN A 1 10.56 -12.74 7.87
N ILE A 2 9.92 -11.58 7.64
CA ILE A 2 9.20 -11.28 6.37
C ILE A 2 10.19 -11.27 5.21
N PHE A 3 11.38 -10.70 5.42
CA PHE A 3 12.45 -10.61 4.42
C PHE A 3 12.83 -11.97 3.84
N GLU A 4 13.14 -12.94 4.70
CA GLU A 4 13.52 -14.31 4.30
C GLU A 4 12.41 -15.02 3.52
N LYS A 5 11.14 -14.74 3.86
CA LYS A 5 10.00 -15.33 3.16
C LYS A 5 9.84 -14.75 1.75
N LEU A 6 10.03 -13.43 1.60
CA LEU A 6 9.97 -12.77 0.30
C LEU A 6 11.13 -13.13 -0.63
N ASN A 7 12.28 -13.55 -0.07
CA ASN A 7 13.43 -13.96 -0.87
C ASN A 7 13.30 -15.39 -1.45
N LYS A 8 12.30 -16.17 -1.03
CA LYS A 8 12.06 -17.53 -1.53
C LYS A 8 11.24 -17.53 -2.83
N GLN A 9 11.62 -18.38 -3.79
CA GLN A 9 11.05 -18.41 -5.14
C GLN A 9 9.58 -18.89 -5.21
N ASN A 10 9.13 -19.73 -4.26
CA ASN A 10 7.80 -20.40 -4.31
C ASN A 10 6.85 -20.02 -3.17
N TYR A 11 6.99 -18.84 -2.55
CA TYR A 11 6.14 -18.47 -1.41
C TYR A 11 4.92 -17.66 -1.84
N ASP A 12 3.75 -17.99 -1.28
CA ASP A 12 2.52 -17.23 -1.54
C ASP A 12 2.58 -15.86 -0.84
N THR A 13 2.68 -14.81 -1.64
CA THR A 13 2.68 -13.43 -1.16
C THR A 13 1.39 -13.07 -0.44
N LYS A 14 0.27 -13.73 -0.77
CA LYS A 14 -1.02 -13.53 -0.11
C LYS A 14 -0.99 -14.00 1.33
N GLU A 15 -0.48 -15.20 1.59
CA GLU A 15 -0.35 -15.74 2.94
C GLU A 15 0.53 -14.85 3.84
N ILE A 16 1.61 -14.28 3.29
CA ILE A 16 2.47 -13.33 4.02
C ILE A 16 1.68 -12.06 4.36
N SER A 17 0.92 -11.53 3.40
CA SER A 17 0.09 -10.34 3.61
C SER A 17 -0.99 -10.56 4.68
N GLU A 18 -1.62 -11.74 4.71
CA GLU A 18 -2.64 -12.09 5.70
C GLU A 18 -2.07 -12.25 7.11
N LYS A 19 -0.89 -12.89 7.21
CA LYS A 19 -0.17 -13.00 8.48
C LYS A 19 0.27 -11.63 9.01
N TRP A 20 0.79 -10.79 8.12
CA TRP A 20 1.15 -9.42 8.47
C TRP A 20 -0.08 -8.59 8.88
N PHE A 21 -1.21 -8.76 8.19
CA PHE A 21 -2.46 -8.07 8.53
C PHE A 21 -3.01 -8.50 9.89
N THR A 22 -2.91 -9.79 10.22
CA THR A 22 -3.27 -10.31 11.54
C THR A 22 -2.41 -9.69 12.63
N GLN A 23 -1.12 -9.47 12.37
CA GLN A 23 -0.22 -8.76 13.28
C GLN A 23 -0.59 -7.27 13.39
N PHE A 24 -0.92 -6.62 12.28
CA PHE A 24 -1.40 -5.25 12.24
C PHE A 24 -2.66 -5.05 13.09
N CYS A 25 -3.63 -5.95 13.00
CA CYS A 25 -4.84 -5.91 13.83
C CYS A 25 -4.55 -6.06 15.35
N LYS A 26 -3.43 -6.68 15.72
CA LYS A 26 -3.02 -6.82 17.13
C LYS A 26 -2.23 -5.62 17.63
N SER A 27 -1.32 -5.09 16.82
CA SER A 27 -0.46 -3.96 17.16
C SER A 27 0.06 -3.29 15.90
N GLU A 28 -0.38 -2.05 15.66
CA GLU A 28 0.10 -1.23 14.55
C GLU A 28 1.62 -1.01 14.63
N LYS A 29 2.15 -0.80 15.85
CA LYS A 29 3.59 -0.64 16.10
C LYS A 29 4.38 -1.89 15.71
N SER A 30 3.83 -3.07 15.97
CA SER A 30 4.44 -4.35 15.61
C SER A 30 4.51 -4.53 14.10
N ALA A 31 3.40 -4.23 13.41
CA ALA A 31 3.34 -4.28 11.95
C ALA A 31 4.27 -3.26 11.29
N LEU A 32 4.34 -2.04 11.82
CA LEU A 32 5.26 -0.99 11.37
C LEU A 32 6.72 -1.45 11.55
N THR A 33 7.05 -2.01 12.72
CA THR A 33 8.39 -2.55 13.01
C THR A 33 8.80 -3.60 12.00
N SER A 34 7.86 -4.46 11.59
CA SER A 34 8.14 -5.51 10.62
C SER A 34 8.41 -4.97 9.22
N LEU A 35 7.71 -3.90 8.78
CA LEU A 35 7.99 -3.25 7.50
C LEU A 35 9.30 -2.46 7.50
N ILE A 36 9.61 -1.77 8.59
CA ILE A 36 10.90 -1.08 8.70
C ILE A 36 12.04 -2.09 8.74
N GLN A 37 11.90 -3.17 9.52
CA GLN A 37 12.89 -4.24 9.55
C GLN A 37 13.12 -4.84 8.16
N LEU A 38 12.06 -5.01 7.36
CA LEU A 38 12.17 -5.47 5.98
C LEU A 38 13.07 -4.56 5.12
N ILE A 39 12.95 -3.23 5.27
CA ILE A 39 13.80 -2.25 4.58
C ILE A 39 15.25 -2.35 5.07
N LEU A 40 15.45 -2.52 6.38
CA LEU A 40 16.78 -2.69 6.96
C LEU A 40 17.45 -3.97 6.42
N ASP A 41 16.76 -5.11 6.49
CA ASP A 41 17.30 -6.39 6.02
C ASP A 41 17.62 -6.36 4.52
N ALA A 42 16.76 -5.72 3.71
CA ALA A 42 17.02 -5.53 2.28
C ALA A 42 18.23 -4.61 2.00
N SER A 43 18.57 -3.75 2.96
CA SER A 43 19.76 -2.89 2.93
C SER A 43 21.03 -3.61 3.43
N ASN A 44 20.95 -4.91 3.70
CA ASN A 44 22.03 -5.73 4.30
C ASN A 44 22.42 -5.28 5.72
N SER A 45 21.43 -4.77 6.45
CA SER A 45 21.51 -4.47 7.88
C SER A 45 21.78 -5.70 8.74
N LYS A 46 22.65 -5.58 9.75
CA LYS A 46 22.67 -6.51 10.89
C LYS A 46 21.85 -6.02 12.09
N TYR A 47 21.29 -4.82 12.00
CA TYR A 47 20.50 -4.22 13.07
C TYR A 47 19.10 -4.84 13.13
N SER A 48 18.69 -5.18 14.35
CA SER A 48 17.33 -5.65 14.65
C SER A 48 16.56 -4.58 15.42
N LEU A 49 15.45 -4.15 14.84
CA LEU A 49 14.49 -3.23 15.42
C LEU A 49 13.48 -4.02 16.27
N THR A 50 13.19 -3.50 17.45
CA THR A 50 12.16 -4.01 18.37
C THR A 50 11.05 -2.98 18.48
N GLU A 51 9.83 -3.38 18.81
CA GLU A 51 8.68 -2.48 18.93
C GLU A 51 8.94 -1.27 19.87
N LYS A 52 9.71 -1.47 20.94
CA LYS A 52 10.10 -0.40 21.88
C LYS A 52 11.02 0.66 21.27
N LYS A 53 11.74 0.31 20.20
CA LYS A 53 12.70 1.17 19.51
C LYS A 53 12.07 1.96 18.35
N ILE A 54 10.79 1.72 18.03
CA ILE A 54 10.10 2.45 16.96
C ILE A 54 9.58 3.79 17.48
N THR A 55 10.49 4.76 17.58
CA THR A 55 10.18 6.15 17.92
C THR A 55 10.72 7.07 16.85
N ASN A 56 10.09 8.24 16.66
CA ASN A 56 10.53 9.20 15.64
C ASN A 56 12.01 9.60 15.84
N SER A 57 12.46 9.69 17.10
CA SER A 57 13.87 9.95 17.44
C SER A 57 14.84 8.82 17.09
N ALA A 58 14.34 7.59 16.92
CA ALA A 58 15.18 6.44 16.58
C ALA A 58 15.60 6.46 15.12
N ILE A 59 14.88 7.17 14.25
CA ILE A 59 15.12 7.18 12.80
C ILE A 59 16.46 7.83 12.47
N SER A 60 16.71 9.03 12.99
CA SER A 60 17.97 9.76 12.74
C SER A 60 19.17 8.99 13.30
N LYS A 61 19.05 8.46 14.52
CA LYS A 61 20.09 7.62 15.14
C LYS A 61 20.36 6.34 14.37
N LEU A 62 19.32 5.77 13.76
CA LEU A 62 19.45 4.60 12.90
C LEU A 62 20.19 4.97 11.62
N ILE A 63 19.80 6.04 10.93
CA ILE A 63 20.48 6.49 9.70
C ILE A 63 21.96 6.79 9.95
N GLU A 64 22.28 7.49 11.04
CA GLU A 64 23.64 7.84 11.44
C GLU A 64 24.50 6.57 11.65
N LYS A 65 24.08 5.66 12.52
CA LYS A 65 24.79 4.41 12.81
C LYS A 65 25.01 3.55 11.58
N PHE A 66 24.06 3.56 10.65
CA PHE A 66 24.13 2.78 9.43
C PHE A 66 24.98 3.42 8.34
N GLY A 67 25.00 4.75 8.26
CA GLY A 67 25.86 5.48 7.35
C GLY A 67 27.34 5.21 7.61
N GLU A 68 27.70 5.02 8.89
CA GLU A 68 29.07 4.70 9.30
C GLU A 68 29.50 3.26 8.96
N THR A 69 28.57 2.30 8.92
CA THR A 69 28.88 0.86 8.78
C THR A 69 28.78 0.32 7.35
N LEU A 70 28.02 0.98 6.47
CA LEU A 70 27.71 0.48 5.12
C LEU A 70 28.35 1.33 4.01
N GLY A 71 29.59 1.80 4.22
CA GLY A 71 30.42 2.30 3.13
C GLY A 71 30.44 1.31 1.97
N GLU A 72 29.75 1.65 0.88
CA GLU A 72 29.70 0.99 -0.43
C GLU A 72 29.39 -0.53 -0.53
N ASN A 73 29.01 -1.20 0.56
CA ASN A 73 28.68 -2.63 0.51
C ASN A 73 27.46 -2.91 -0.38
N PRO A 74 27.49 -3.96 -1.23
CA PRO A 74 26.37 -4.31 -2.08
C PRO A 74 25.14 -4.70 -1.24
N TYR A 75 23.99 -4.14 -1.58
CA TYR A 75 22.69 -4.42 -0.96
C TYR A 75 21.78 -5.11 -1.97
N LEU A 76 20.66 -5.67 -1.51
CA LEU A 76 19.85 -6.54 -2.36
C LEU A 76 19.37 -5.85 -3.65
N PHE A 77 19.08 -4.55 -3.60
CA PHE A 77 18.65 -3.75 -4.75
C PHE A 77 19.78 -3.31 -5.70
N SER A 78 21.05 -3.36 -5.28
CA SER A 78 22.17 -3.08 -6.19
C SER A 78 22.62 -4.31 -6.96
N GLN A 79 22.26 -5.52 -6.51
CA GLN A 79 22.63 -6.78 -7.14
C GLN A 79 21.73 -7.12 -8.33
N THR A 80 22.28 -7.68 -9.40
CA THR A 80 21.52 -8.14 -10.60
C THR A 80 21.14 -9.62 -10.57
N THR A 81 21.33 -10.27 -9.41
CA THR A 81 21.10 -11.70 -9.21
C THR A 81 19.62 -12.10 -9.36
N LYS A 82 19.38 -13.40 -9.59
CA LYS A 82 18.01 -13.95 -9.72
C LYS A 82 17.22 -13.73 -8.43
N GLU A 83 17.86 -13.91 -7.27
CA GLU A 83 17.26 -13.69 -5.96
C GLU A 83 16.83 -12.24 -5.78
N SER A 84 17.68 -11.27 -6.18
CA SER A 84 17.33 -9.85 -6.12
C SER A 84 16.10 -9.52 -6.97
N LYS A 85 16.02 -10.06 -8.20
CA LYS A 85 14.86 -9.84 -9.08
C LYS A 85 13.58 -10.41 -8.48
N ILE A 86 13.64 -11.62 -7.92
CA ILE A 86 12.51 -12.27 -7.24
C ILE A 86 12.08 -11.45 -6.04
N PHE A 87 13.02 -11.01 -5.20
CA PHE A 87 12.69 -10.20 -4.03
C PHE A 87 12.00 -8.89 -4.42
N ARG A 88 12.52 -8.16 -5.42
CA ARG A 88 11.89 -6.90 -5.88
C ARG A 88 10.47 -7.13 -6.37
N PHE A 89 10.25 -8.20 -7.14
CA PHE A 89 8.93 -8.59 -7.62
C PHE A 89 7.98 -8.93 -6.46
N ASN A 90 8.44 -9.76 -5.52
CA ASN A 90 7.67 -10.17 -4.35
C ASN A 90 7.39 -9.01 -3.39
N LEU A 91 8.34 -8.11 -3.19
CA LEU A 91 8.17 -6.90 -2.39
C LEU A 91 7.08 -6.01 -2.99
N LYS A 92 7.16 -5.74 -4.30
CA LYS A 92 6.15 -4.94 -4.99
C LYS A 92 4.76 -5.57 -4.81
N ARG A 93 4.65 -6.87 -5.10
CA ARG A 93 3.39 -7.63 -4.96
C ARG A 93 2.86 -7.62 -3.52
N PHE A 94 3.75 -7.74 -2.53
CA PHE A 94 3.39 -7.70 -1.11
C PHE A 94 2.84 -6.34 -0.71
N LEU A 95 3.52 -5.25 -1.08
CA LEU A 95 3.07 -3.88 -0.81
C LEU A 95 1.75 -3.57 -1.53
N THR A 96 1.63 -3.94 -2.81
CA THR A 96 0.36 -3.85 -3.55
C THR A 96 -0.74 -4.61 -2.83
N THR A 97 -0.50 -5.86 -2.39
CA THR A 97 -1.53 -6.66 -1.71
C THR A 97 -1.96 -6.05 -0.36
N ILE A 98 -1.04 -5.43 0.39
CA ILE A 98 -1.36 -4.71 1.63
C ILE A 98 -2.28 -3.52 1.37
N VAL A 99 -2.03 -2.79 0.27
CA VAL A 99 -2.78 -1.58 -0.07
C VAL A 99 -4.13 -1.93 -0.72
N ASP A 100 -4.15 -2.94 -1.60
CA ASP A 100 -5.34 -3.39 -2.33
C ASP A 100 -6.33 -4.18 -1.47
N ASN A 101 -5.85 -5.07 -0.59
CA ASN A 101 -6.71 -6.08 0.02
C ASN A 101 -6.85 -5.99 1.55
N TYR A 102 -8.09 -6.31 1.93
CA TYR A 102 -8.65 -6.68 3.23
C TYR A 102 -9.29 -5.59 4.09
N LYS A 103 -8.77 -4.37 4.17
CA LYS A 103 -9.48 -3.22 4.80
C LYS A 103 -8.85 -1.89 4.36
N SER A 104 -8.98 -1.50 3.08
CA SER A 104 -8.56 -0.16 2.65
C SER A 104 -9.11 0.91 3.62
N GLU A 105 -10.36 0.77 4.06
CA GLU A 105 -10.91 1.61 5.13
C GLU A 105 -10.10 1.60 6.44
N LEU A 106 -9.65 0.46 6.97
CA LEU A 106 -8.99 0.42 8.28
C LEU A 106 -7.51 0.85 8.20
N ILE A 107 -6.84 0.60 7.08
CA ILE A 107 -5.47 1.09 6.84
C ILE A 107 -5.48 2.60 6.52
N PHE A 108 -6.50 3.09 5.81
CA PHE A 108 -6.66 4.54 5.55
C PHE A 108 -7.24 5.32 6.73
N GLN A 109 -8.06 4.69 7.58
CA GLN A 109 -8.58 5.30 8.82
C GLN A 109 -7.57 5.24 9.97
N SER A 110 -6.61 4.30 9.94
CA SER A 110 -5.55 4.24 10.94
C SER A 110 -4.42 5.24 10.65
N GLU A 111 -3.67 5.60 11.70
CA GLU A 111 -2.45 6.41 11.55
C GLU A 111 -1.30 5.62 10.92
N PHE A 112 -1.50 4.36 10.57
CA PHE A 112 -0.46 3.46 10.08
C PHE A 112 0.28 4.00 8.86
N LEU A 113 -0.44 4.36 7.79
CA LEU A 113 0.19 4.85 6.56
C LEU A 113 0.96 6.15 6.83
N LYS A 114 0.41 7.05 7.64
CA LYS A 114 1.08 8.28 8.07
C LYS A 114 2.36 7.97 8.83
N ASN A 115 2.30 7.04 9.78
CA ASN A 115 3.46 6.60 10.56
C ASN A 115 4.52 5.91 9.69
N PHE A 116 4.11 5.12 8.70
CA PHE A 116 5.03 4.51 7.75
C PHE A 116 5.71 5.56 6.86
N LEU A 117 4.97 6.55 6.38
CA LEU A 117 5.51 7.67 5.60
C LEU A 117 6.50 8.54 6.42
N ILE A 118 6.23 8.77 7.71
CA ILE A 118 7.15 9.44 8.64
C ILE A 118 8.51 8.73 8.70
N TRP A 119 8.53 7.40 8.58
CA TRP A 119 9.77 6.63 8.51
C TRP A 119 10.39 6.62 7.10
N LEU A 120 9.59 6.49 6.05
CA LEU A 120 10.09 6.45 4.67
C LEU A 120 10.76 7.76 4.25
N LYS A 121 10.24 8.91 4.67
CA LYS A 121 10.78 10.23 4.31
C LYS A 121 12.28 10.38 4.65
N PRO A 122 12.70 10.33 5.93
CA PRO A 122 14.11 10.46 6.30
C PRO A 122 14.99 9.34 5.73
N LEU A 123 14.46 8.12 5.53
CA LEU A 123 15.21 7.04 4.88
C LEU A 123 15.47 7.35 3.39
N SER A 124 14.49 7.94 2.70
CA SER A 124 14.60 8.36 1.29
C SER A 124 15.52 9.56 1.09
N GLU A 125 15.64 10.42 2.11
CA GLU A 125 16.53 11.59 2.12
C GLU A 125 17.91 11.26 2.71
N SER A 126 18.12 10.06 3.24
CA SER A 126 19.36 9.68 3.92
C SER A 126 20.57 9.65 2.99
N ASN A 127 21.78 9.82 3.54
CA ASN A 127 23.03 9.66 2.77
C ASN A 127 23.34 8.20 2.40
N VAL A 128 22.60 7.23 2.93
CA VAL A 128 22.78 5.79 2.67
C VAL A 128 22.04 5.37 1.40
N ARG A 129 22.79 4.99 0.35
CA ARG A 129 22.22 4.62 -0.96
C ARG A 129 21.18 3.49 -0.88
N ALA A 130 21.44 2.48 -0.04
CA ALA A 130 20.54 1.35 0.15
C ALA A 130 19.16 1.79 0.66
N PHE A 131 19.13 2.61 1.71
CA PHE A 131 17.90 3.18 2.25
C PHE A 131 17.17 4.02 1.22
N ARG A 132 17.86 4.92 0.52
CA ARG A 132 17.22 5.73 -0.53
C ARG A 132 16.54 4.86 -1.59
N HIS A 133 17.27 3.91 -2.16
CA HIS A 133 16.76 3.06 -3.24
C HIS A 133 15.54 2.25 -2.80
N ILE A 134 15.61 1.61 -1.63
CA ILE A 134 14.55 0.71 -1.16
C ILE A 134 13.35 1.54 -0.69
N SER A 135 13.56 2.58 0.09
CA SER A 135 12.47 3.42 0.61
C SER A 135 11.73 4.16 -0.51
N VAL A 136 12.43 4.69 -1.52
CA VAL A 136 11.78 5.29 -2.69
C VAL A 136 10.98 4.25 -3.47
N SER A 137 11.52 3.04 -3.67
CA SER A 137 10.78 1.97 -4.34
C SER A 137 9.51 1.57 -3.59
N CYS A 138 9.55 1.50 -2.26
CA CYS A 138 8.37 1.25 -1.43
C CYS A 138 7.35 2.39 -1.54
N ALA A 139 7.81 3.64 -1.41
CA ALA A 139 6.96 4.82 -1.49
C ALA A 139 6.25 4.94 -2.84
N LEU A 140 6.98 4.72 -3.95
CA LEU A 140 6.43 4.75 -5.30
C LEU A 140 5.44 3.61 -5.54
N THR A 141 5.73 2.40 -5.04
CA THR A 141 4.80 1.27 -5.16
C THR A 141 3.48 1.56 -4.45
N ILE A 142 3.55 2.04 -3.21
CA ILE A 142 2.35 2.42 -2.45
C ILE A 142 1.60 3.54 -3.16
N SER A 143 2.29 4.62 -3.54
CA SER A 143 1.66 5.76 -4.23
C SER A 143 0.96 5.33 -5.53
N ASN A 144 1.59 4.46 -6.31
CA ASN A 144 1.00 3.91 -7.52
C ASN A 144 -0.28 3.12 -7.22
N GLU A 145 -0.27 2.30 -6.16
CA GLU A 145 -1.45 1.52 -5.79
C GLU A 145 -2.59 2.41 -5.28
N LEU A 146 -2.27 3.48 -4.54
CA LEU A 146 -3.27 4.48 -4.16
C LEU A 146 -3.94 5.13 -5.37
N CYS A 147 -3.15 5.46 -6.41
CA CYS A 147 -3.67 5.99 -7.66
C CYS A 147 -4.56 4.98 -8.40
N ASN A 148 -4.21 3.69 -8.39
CA ASN A 148 -5.02 2.63 -8.98
C ASN A 148 -6.37 2.50 -8.25
N ILE A 149 -6.36 2.43 -6.92
CA ILE A 149 -7.57 2.37 -6.10
C ILE A 149 -8.45 3.60 -6.37
N HIS A 150 -7.86 4.80 -6.37
CA HIS A 150 -8.58 6.03 -6.67
C HIS A 150 -9.24 5.99 -8.06
N SER A 151 -8.51 5.55 -9.08
CA SER A 151 -9.01 5.44 -10.45
C SER A 151 -10.15 4.42 -10.55
N ASN A 152 -10.05 3.28 -9.87
CA ASN A 152 -11.08 2.26 -9.80
C ASN A 152 -12.36 2.79 -9.13
N LEU A 153 -12.21 3.49 -8.00
CA LEU A 153 -13.33 4.14 -7.30
C LEU A 153 -14.01 5.18 -8.18
N LEU A 154 -13.25 6.03 -8.87
CA LEU A 154 -13.81 6.99 -9.84
C LEU A 154 -14.54 6.29 -10.98
N GLY A 155 -14.02 5.19 -11.50
CA GLY A 155 -14.69 4.37 -12.53
C GLY A 155 -16.04 3.84 -12.04
N ILE A 156 -16.11 3.34 -10.82
CA ILE A 156 -17.36 2.86 -10.19
C ILE A 156 -18.35 4.02 -9.98
N LEU A 157 -17.88 5.18 -9.54
CA LEU A 157 -18.72 6.36 -9.33
C LEU A 157 -19.25 6.92 -10.65
N LYS A 158 -18.45 6.89 -11.72
CA LYS A 158 -18.84 7.32 -13.08
C LYS A 158 -19.75 6.33 -13.80
N SER A 159 -19.73 5.04 -13.46
CA SER A 159 -20.65 4.04 -14.02
C SER A 159 -22.01 4.01 -13.30
N LYS A 160 -22.05 4.39 -12.01
CA LYS A 160 -23.29 4.50 -11.21
C LYS A 160 -24.36 5.53 -11.68
N PRO A 161 -24.10 6.61 -12.45
CA PRO A 161 -25.16 7.54 -12.87
C PRO A 161 -25.91 7.10 -14.14
N ILE A 162 -25.48 6.05 -14.84
CA ILE A 162 -26.10 5.65 -16.12
C ILE A 162 -27.27 4.67 -15.91
N ALA A 163 -27.23 3.85 -14.85
CA ALA A 163 -28.29 2.90 -14.54
C ALA A 163 -29.53 3.54 -13.89
N GLN A 164 -29.36 4.55 -13.03
CA GLN A 164 -30.49 5.25 -12.38
C GLN A 164 -31.18 6.28 -13.29
N LYS A 165 -30.46 6.90 -14.23
CA LYS A 165 -31.08 7.83 -15.19
C LYS A 165 -31.97 7.08 -16.20
N ARG A 166 -31.57 5.90 -16.67
CA ARG A 166 -32.39 5.11 -17.61
C ARG A 166 -33.65 4.50 -16.97
N SER A 167 -33.61 4.09 -15.70
CA SER A 167 -34.81 3.55 -15.04
C SER A 167 -35.80 4.63 -14.61
N ARG A 168 -35.34 5.82 -14.20
CA ARG A 168 -36.23 6.95 -13.91
C ARG A 168 -36.83 7.56 -15.17
N GLN A 169 -36.07 7.66 -16.26
CA GLN A 169 -36.59 8.15 -17.53
C GLN A 169 -37.64 7.19 -18.10
N SER A 170 -37.42 5.87 -18.08
CA SER A 170 -38.42 4.91 -18.55
C SER A 170 -39.66 4.82 -17.67
N HIS A 171 -39.55 5.01 -16.35
CA HIS A 171 -40.70 5.07 -15.43
C HIS A 171 -41.49 6.38 -15.55
N LEU A 172 -40.81 7.50 -15.80
CA LEU A 172 -41.44 8.78 -16.11
C LEU A 172 -42.09 8.73 -17.49
N ASP A 173 -41.43 8.20 -18.52
CA ASP A 173 -41.99 8.07 -19.88
C ASP A 173 -43.18 7.10 -19.92
N ARG A 174 -43.18 6.02 -19.12
CA ARG A 174 -44.37 5.15 -18.91
C ARG A 174 -45.48 5.87 -18.16
N SER A 175 -45.17 6.57 -17.07
CA SER A 175 -46.12 7.38 -16.30
C SER A 175 -46.75 8.51 -17.13
N PHE A 176 -45.97 9.14 -18.02
CA PHE A 176 -46.46 10.17 -18.95
C PHE A 176 -47.28 9.57 -20.10
N ALA A 177 -46.97 8.34 -20.54
CA ALA A 177 -47.77 7.61 -21.53
C ALA A 177 -49.10 7.09 -20.94
N GLU A 178 -49.09 6.59 -19.71
CA GLU A 178 -50.28 6.10 -18.99
C GLU A 178 -51.23 7.25 -18.61
N ASN A 179 -50.70 8.43 -18.27
CA ASN A 179 -51.50 9.62 -17.98
C ASN A 179 -51.94 10.41 -19.22
N LYS A 180 -51.62 9.95 -20.44
CA LYS A 180 -52.07 10.63 -21.67
C LYS A 180 -53.59 10.55 -21.85
N ILE A 181 -54.24 9.51 -21.30
CA ILE A 181 -55.70 9.35 -21.26
C ILE A 181 -56.32 10.34 -20.26
N LEU A 182 -55.68 10.57 -19.11
CA LEU A 182 -56.12 11.51 -18.07
C LEU A 182 -55.96 12.99 -18.50
N ILE A 183 -54.90 13.32 -19.24
CA ILE A 183 -54.68 14.68 -19.77
C ILE A 183 -55.65 15.00 -20.93
N GLN A 184 -56.14 13.99 -21.65
CA GLN A 184 -57.16 14.18 -22.69
C GLN A 184 -58.55 14.49 -22.11
N PHE A 185 -58.82 14.06 -20.87
CA PHE A 185 -60.05 14.35 -20.13
C PHE A 185 -60.10 15.74 -19.48
N LEU A 186 -58.98 16.46 -19.39
CA LEU A 186 -58.91 17.82 -18.80
C LEU A 186 -58.86 18.94 -19.85
N LYS A 187 -59.20 18.62 -21.11
CA LYS A 187 -59.30 19.60 -22.21
C LYS A 187 -60.72 19.78 -22.78
N PHE A 188 -61.73 19.24 -22.13
CA PHE A 188 -63.16 19.53 -22.33
C PHE A 188 -63.89 19.37 -20.99
#